data_AF-A0A2P2M0V0-F1
#
_entry.id   AF-A0A2P2M0V0-F1
#
_cell.length_a   1.000
_cell.length_b   1.000
_cell.length_c   1.000
_cell.angle_alpha   90.00
_cell.angle_beta   90.00
_cell.angle_gamma   90.00
#
_symmetry.space_group_name_H-M   'P 1'
#
loop_
_entity.id
_entity.type
_entity.pdbx_description
1 polymer ?
#
loop_
_entity_poly.entity_id
_entity_poly.type
_entity_poly.pdbx_seq_one_letter_code
_entity_poly.pdbx_strand_id
1 'polypeptide(L)'
;MTARIPNASIMFCTMQCNFHCCILSIHLFPYYSYQIYSSGNPTNVANPIKDASVQLDIKTMSGRLTLYQTTLCEKLQWDEIDSDVDLDRFGYLNSYNKNDVQLICCQADANMLWLVPHVVQTRFVQSLDRDMDMDIYFIWVLTRDRPKGKEVVKYERPVDPLDLPKQSDVQKVLNGSMNSFRIYNLYPRYFRVTGSGEVRPFEQEADAVSADLIMNHADLHWWSFLDTNSSDVSGYRGMTGPMAIIISEETPPQGILGDTISKFSIWGLYITFVLAVGRFIRLQCSDLRMRIPYENLPSCDRLIAICEDIYAARAEAELGVEEVLYWTLIKIYRSPHMLLEYTKPD
;
A
#
# COMPACT_ATOMS: atom_id res chain seq x y z
N MET A 1 -26.65 61.25 21.82
CA MET A 1 -27.17 59.89 22.08
C MET A 1 -25.96 58.96 22.15
N THR A 2 -25.80 58.23 23.25
CA THR A 2 -24.61 57.45 23.64
C THR A 2 -24.05 56.57 22.53
N ALA A 3 -22.83 56.86 22.08
CA ALA A 3 -22.00 55.95 21.29
C ALA A 3 -21.73 54.70 22.13
N ARG A 4 -22.45 53.61 21.83
CA ARG A 4 -22.28 52.32 22.47
C ARG A 4 -21.01 51.71 21.89
N ILE A 5 -19.86 52.02 22.50
CA ILE A 5 -18.63 51.25 22.34
C ILE A 5 -19.03 49.78 22.50
N PRO A 6 -18.81 48.88 21.53
CA PRO A 6 -19.09 47.48 21.74
C PRO A 6 -18.26 47.05 22.95
N ASN A 7 -18.96 46.71 24.04
CA ASN A 7 -18.37 46.40 25.34
C ASN A 7 -17.11 45.55 25.12
N ALA A 8 -15.94 46.04 25.54
CA ALA A 8 -14.69 45.29 25.46
C ALA A 8 -14.83 43.87 26.04
N SER A 9 -15.76 43.70 26.98
CA SER A 9 -16.19 42.42 27.56
C SER A 9 -16.78 41.42 26.56
N ILE A 10 -17.53 41.87 25.54
CA ILE A 10 -18.13 41.01 24.50
C ILE A 10 -17.03 40.53 23.54
N MET A 11 -16.17 41.44 23.07
CA MET A 11 -15.04 41.09 22.20
C MET A 11 -14.04 40.16 22.90
N PHE A 12 -13.76 40.41 24.18
CA PHE A 12 -12.95 39.53 25.01
C PHE A 12 -13.61 38.15 25.20
N CYS A 13 -14.92 38.10 25.43
CA CYS A 13 -15.67 36.84 25.47
C CYS A 13 -15.61 36.07 24.15
N THR A 14 -15.77 36.73 23.00
CA THR A 14 -15.74 36.07 21.68
C THR A 14 -14.34 35.55 21.35
N MET A 15 -13.29 36.32 21.66
CA MET A 15 -11.90 35.88 21.50
C MET A 15 -11.56 34.71 22.43
N GLN A 16 -11.98 34.77 23.70
CA GLN A 16 -11.80 33.70 24.67
C GLN A 16 -12.54 32.43 24.24
N CYS A 17 -13.75 32.57 23.71
CA CYS A 17 -14.57 31.45 23.23
C CYS A 17 -13.94 30.82 21.97
N ASN A 18 -13.51 31.61 20.99
CA ASN A 18 -12.81 31.11 19.80
C ASN A 18 -11.49 30.43 20.15
N PHE A 19 -10.72 30.98 21.09
CA PHE A 19 -9.47 30.39 21.57
C PHE A 19 -9.73 29.06 22.29
N HIS A 20 -10.75 29.00 23.15
CA HIS A 20 -11.13 27.78 23.85
C HIS A 20 -11.66 26.72 22.88
N CYS A 21 -12.47 27.10 21.89
CA CYS A 21 -12.92 26.20 20.82
C CYS A 21 -11.76 25.67 19.98
N CYS A 22 -10.75 26.49 19.68
CA CYS A 22 -9.55 26.06 18.95
C CYS A 22 -8.74 25.04 19.77
N ILE A 23 -8.47 25.33 21.03
CA ILE A 23 -7.78 24.39 21.94
C ILE A 23 -8.55 23.09 22.07
N LEU A 24 -9.87 23.20 22.27
CA LEU A 24 -10.77 22.06 22.36
C LEU A 24 -10.72 21.22 21.07
N SER A 25 -10.74 21.85 19.89
CA SER A 25 -10.62 21.13 18.61
C SER A 25 -9.26 20.46 18.40
N ILE A 26 -8.16 21.08 18.86
CA ILE A 26 -6.80 20.51 18.81
C ILE A 26 -6.67 19.31 19.76
N HIS A 27 -7.35 19.30 20.91
CA HIS A 27 -7.33 18.17 21.84
C HIS A 27 -8.34 17.07 21.49
N LEU A 28 -9.53 17.42 21.00
CA LEU A 28 -10.54 16.43 20.61
C LEU A 28 -10.22 15.74 19.29
N PHE A 29 -9.55 16.39 18.34
CA PHE A 29 -9.19 15.73 17.09
C PHE A 29 -8.29 14.49 17.27
N PRO A 30 -7.18 14.51 18.03
CA PRO A 30 -6.39 13.31 18.26
C PRO A 30 -7.14 12.26 19.08
N TYR A 31 -8.00 12.68 20.02
CA TYR A 31 -8.87 11.76 20.76
C TYR A 31 -9.86 11.04 19.84
N TYR A 32 -10.58 11.77 18.99
CA TYR A 32 -11.50 11.19 18.00
C TYR A 32 -10.77 10.41 16.91
N SER A 33 -9.60 10.86 16.48
CA SER A 33 -8.78 10.11 15.52
C SER A 33 -8.37 8.77 16.12
N TYR A 34 -7.84 8.77 17.35
CA TYR A 34 -7.53 7.56 18.09
C TYR A 34 -8.76 6.67 18.27
N GLN A 35 -9.92 7.24 18.59
CA GLN A 35 -11.16 6.50 18.75
C GLN A 35 -11.68 5.92 17.43
N ILE A 36 -11.53 6.61 16.30
CA ILE A 36 -11.84 6.08 14.97
C ILE A 36 -10.88 4.95 14.59
N TYR A 37 -9.61 5.03 14.97
CA TYR A 37 -8.64 3.93 14.77
C TYR A 37 -8.87 2.76 15.72
N SER A 38 -9.35 3.01 16.94
CA SER A 38 -9.61 1.99 17.95
C SER A 38 -10.97 1.32 17.77
N SER A 39 -12.02 2.07 17.41
CA SER A 39 -13.37 1.56 17.12
C SER A 39 -13.50 1.10 15.68
N GLY A 40 -12.76 1.73 14.77
CA GLY A 40 -12.47 1.24 13.44
C GLY A 40 -11.15 0.48 13.45
N ASN A 41 -10.92 -0.36 14.48
CA ASN A 41 -10.15 -1.57 14.24
C ASN A 41 -10.99 -2.29 13.17
N PRO A 42 -10.60 -2.14 11.90
CA PRO A 42 -11.47 -2.61 10.86
C PRO A 42 -11.59 -4.11 11.11
N THR A 43 -12.77 -4.70 10.93
CA THR A 43 -12.82 -6.17 10.89
C THR A 43 -11.85 -6.56 9.80
N ASN A 44 -10.66 -7.00 10.21
CA ASN A 44 -9.57 -7.30 9.32
C ASN A 44 -10.12 -8.42 8.44
N VAL A 45 -10.11 -8.18 7.14
CA VAL A 45 -10.72 -9.08 6.17
C VAL A 45 -9.62 -9.98 5.65
N ALA A 46 -9.96 -11.26 5.50
CA ALA A 46 -9.14 -12.23 4.81
C ALA A 46 -8.66 -11.66 3.47
N ASN A 47 -7.38 -11.85 3.17
CA ASN A 47 -6.73 -11.31 1.98
C ASN A 47 -6.12 -12.45 1.16
N PRO A 48 -6.97 -13.29 0.54
CA PRO A 48 -6.51 -14.48 -0.15
C PRO A 48 -5.67 -14.14 -1.38
N ILE A 49 -4.74 -15.04 -1.69
CA ILE A 49 -3.95 -15.06 -2.92
C ILE A 49 -4.88 -15.28 -4.12
N LYS A 50 -4.79 -14.37 -5.09
CA LYS A 50 -5.56 -14.37 -6.35
C LYS A 50 -4.83 -15.12 -7.45
N ASP A 51 -3.52 -14.98 -7.49
CA ASP A 51 -2.68 -15.61 -8.51
C ASP A 51 -1.35 -16.06 -7.91
N ALA A 52 -0.81 -17.13 -8.46
CA ALA A 52 0.43 -17.74 -7.99
C ALA A 52 1.22 -18.29 -9.17
N SER A 53 2.53 -18.10 -9.12
CA SER A 53 3.45 -18.73 -10.06
C SER A 53 4.70 -19.23 -9.36
N VAL A 54 5.24 -20.30 -9.90
CA VAL A 54 6.46 -20.96 -9.42
C VAL A 54 7.50 -20.89 -10.51
N GLN A 55 8.74 -20.64 -10.11
CA GLN A 55 9.89 -20.68 -10.99
C GLN A 55 11.07 -21.35 -10.29
N LEU A 56 11.78 -22.18 -11.03
CA LEU A 56 13.01 -22.83 -10.62
C LEU A 56 14.12 -22.49 -11.61
N ASP A 57 15.15 -21.84 -11.09
CA ASP A 57 16.29 -21.43 -11.89
C ASP A 57 17.57 -22.10 -11.41
N ILE A 58 18.44 -22.43 -12.37
CA ILE A 58 19.82 -22.85 -12.10
C ILE A 58 20.76 -21.69 -12.46
N LYS A 59 21.75 -21.44 -11.61
CA LYS A 59 22.73 -20.38 -11.80
C LYS A 59 24.14 -20.95 -11.65
N THR A 60 25.02 -20.50 -12.53
CA THR A 60 26.47 -20.67 -12.45
C THR A 60 27.12 -19.31 -12.60
N MET A 61 28.44 -19.22 -12.48
CA MET A 61 29.20 -18.00 -12.80
C MET A 61 28.94 -17.49 -14.23
N SER A 62 28.57 -18.36 -15.17
CA SER A 62 28.36 -18.00 -16.57
C SER A 62 26.96 -17.43 -16.85
N GLY A 63 25.99 -17.63 -15.97
CA GLY A 63 24.64 -17.12 -16.15
C GLY A 63 23.58 -17.89 -15.36
N ARG A 64 22.32 -17.54 -15.62
CA ARG A 64 21.13 -18.13 -14.99
C ARG A 64 20.21 -18.66 -16.08
N LEU A 65 19.74 -19.89 -15.92
CA LEU A 65 18.75 -20.52 -16.79
C LEU A 65 17.52 -20.89 -15.99
N THR A 66 16.35 -20.66 -16.57
CA THR A 66 15.08 -21.14 -16.02
C THR A 66 14.85 -22.55 -16.50
N LEU A 67 14.76 -23.48 -15.55
CA LEU A 67 14.46 -24.86 -15.84
C LEU A 67 12.94 -25.05 -15.86
N TYR A 68 12.27 -24.62 -14.81
CA TYR A 68 10.84 -24.85 -14.66
C TYR A 68 10.11 -23.56 -14.32
N GLN A 69 8.97 -23.35 -14.96
CA GLN A 69 8.07 -22.26 -14.64
C GLN A 69 6.62 -22.71 -14.88
N THR A 70 5.73 -22.38 -13.96
CA THR A 70 4.30 -22.54 -14.15
C THR A 70 3.52 -21.41 -13.50
N THR A 71 2.45 -20.99 -14.16
CA THR A 71 1.43 -20.07 -13.61
C THR A 71 0.09 -20.80 -13.44
N LEU A 72 0.02 -22.09 -13.79
CA LEU A 72 -1.18 -22.88 -13.68
C LEU A 72 -1.26 -23.46 -12.28
N CYS A 73 -1.76 -22.63 -11.36
CA CYS A 73 -1.94 -22.98 -9.96
C CYS A 73 -3.39 -22.76 -9.52
N GLU A 74 -3.94 -23.78 -8.86
CA GLU A 74 -5.20 -23.69 -8.16
C GLU A 74 -4.97 -23.21 -6.73
N LYS A 75 -5.91 -22.43 -6.21
CA LYS A 75 -5.88 -21.88 -4.86
C LYS A 75 -7.16 -22.32 -4.18
N LEU A 76 -7.02 -23.23 -3.23
CA LEU A 76 -8.12 -23.87 -2.53
C LEU A 76 -8.23 -23.23 -1.15
N GLN A 77 -9.44 -22.89 -0.74
CA GLN A 77 -9.67 -22.43 0.62
C GLN A 77 -9.56 -23.61 1.57
N TRP A 78 -9.09 -23.37 2.80
CA TRP A 78 -8.91 -24.44 3.78
C TRP A 78 -10.20 -25.23 4.05
N ASP A 79 -11.35 -24.58 4.00
CA ASP A 79 -12.67 -25.21 4.20
C ASP A 79 -13.10 -26.14 3.05
N GLU A 80 -12.47 -26.03 1.87
CA GLU A 80 -12.77 -26.85 0.69
C GLU A 80 -11.90 -28.11 0.60
N ILE A 81 -10.91 -28.23 1.48
CA ILE A 81 -9.99 -29.36 1.52
C ILE A 81 -10.66 -30.53 2.23
N ASP A 82 -10.51 -31.73 1.65
CA ASP A 82 -11.06 -32.95 2.22
C ASP A 82 -10.44 -33.23 3.60
N SER A 83 -11.28 -33.49 4.60
CA SER A 83 -10.84 -33.74 5.97
C SER A 83 -10.01 -35.01 6.14
N ASP A 84 -10.02 -35.89 5.13
CA ASP A 84 -9.30 -37.16 5.14
C ASP A 84 -7.79 -36.99 4.88
N VAL A 85 -7.33 -35.82 4.41
CA VAL A 85 -5.89 -35.55 4.19
C VAL A 85 -5.32 -34.73 5.34
N ASP A 86 -4.42 -35.33 6.14
CA ASP A 86 -3.72 -34.62 7.22
C ASP A 86 -2.60 -33.72 6.67
N LEU A 87 -3.00 -32.54 6.19
CA LEU A 87 -2.09 -31.51 5.68
C LEU A 87 -1.42 -30.66 6.76
N ASP A 88 -1.83 -30.78 8.04
CA ASP A 88 -1.28 -30.04 9.17
C ASP A 88 -0.86 -31.00 10.30
N ARG A 89 0.01 -31.95 9.93
CA ARG A 89 0.47 -33.04 10.82
C ARG A 89 1.03 -32.56 12.16
N PHE A 90 1.56 -31.34 12.20
CA PHE A 90 2.17 -30.73 13.39
C PHE A 90 1.27 -29.68 14.07
N GLY A 91 0.09 -29.41 13.53
CA GLY A 91 -0.87 -28.49 14.13
C GLY A 91 -0.46 -27.01 14.08
N TYR A 92 0.33 -26.60 13.08
CA TYR A 92 0.79 -25.23 12.89
C TYR A 92 -0.36 -24.26 12.57
N LEU A 93 -1.40 -24.76 11.92
CA LEU A 93 -2.53 -23.96 11.43
C LEU A 93 -3.61 -23.75 12.50
N ASN A 94 -3.56 -24.49 13.62
CA ASN A 94 -4.55 -24.40 14.71
C ASN A 94 -4.73 -23.00 15.31
N SER A 95 -3.68 -22.16 15.25
CA SER A 95 -3.72 -20.79 15.77
C SER A 95 -4.28 -19.75 14.78
N TYR A 96 -4.50 -20.16 13.53
CA TYR A 96 -4.93 -19.29 12.45
C TYR A 96 -6.41 -19.51 12.09
N ASN A 97 -7.04 -18.47 11.56
CA ASN A 97 -8.39 -18.57 11.04
C ASN A 97 -8.36 -19.35 9.71
N LYS A 98 -9.32 -20.26 9.52
CA LYS A 98 -9.41 -21.08 8.30
C LYS A 98 -9.55 -20.22 7.03
N ASN A 99 -10.22 -19.07 7.13
CA ASN A 99 -10.40 -18.14 6.01
C ASN A 99 -9.10 -17.47 5.53
N ASP A 100 -8.06 -17.48 6.36
CA ASP A 100 -6.76 -16.87 6.04
C ASP A 100 -5.76 -17.87 5.44
N VAL A 101 -6.14 -19.15 5.46
CA VAL A 101 -5.29 -20.26 5.02
C VAL A 101 -5.76 -20.74 3.66
N GLN A 102 -4.81 -20.85 2.74
CA GLN A 102 -5.05 -21.41 1.41
C GLN A 102 -4.00 -22.45 1.06
N LEU A 103 -4.45 -23.52 0.40
CA LEU A 103 -3.57 -24.47 -0.26
C LEU A 103 -3.39 -24.03 -1.72
N ILE A 104 -2.15 -23.86 -2.15
CA ILE A 104 -1.80 -23.61 -3.54
C ILE A 104 -1.21 -24.89 -4.11
N CYS A 105 -1.84 -25.40 -5.17
CA CYS A 105 -1.38 -26.57 -5.92
C CYS A 105 -1.11 -26.15 -7.37
N CYS A 106 0.08 -26.42 -7.88
CA CYS A 106 0.43 -26.11 -9.26
C CYS A 106 0.54 -27.35 -10.13
N GLN A 107 0.36 -27.18 -11.44
CA GLN A 107 0.61 -28.24 -12.42
C GLN A 107 2.06 -28.73 -12.36
N ALA A 108 2.29 -30.01 -12.64
CA ALA A 108 3.63 -30.59 -12.65
C ALA A 108 4.43 -30.21 -13.89
N ASP A 109 3.78 -30.09 -15.05
CA ASP A 109 4.43 -29.67 -16.28
C ASP A 109 4.59 -28.15 -16.34
N ALA A 110 5.76 -27.70 -16.82
CA ALA A 110 5.99 -26.29 -17.07
C ALA A 110 5.00 -25.77 -18.13
N ASN A 111 4.51 -24.55 -17.94
CA ASN A 111 3.68 -23.87 -18.94
C ASN A 111 4.49 -23.32 -20.11
N MET A 112 5.83 -23.36 -20.02
CA MET A 112 6.77 -22.85 -21.00
C MET A 112 7.66 -23.97 -21.56
N LEU A 113 7.82 -23.98 -22.88
CA LEU A 113 8.74 -24.88 -23.57
C LEU A 113 10.20 -24.50 -23.30
N TRP A 114 11.07 -25.49 -23.23
CA TRP A 114 12.50 -25.30 -23.02
C TRP A 114 13.23 -25.08 -24.34
N LEU A 115 13.25 -23.82 -24.80
CA LEU A 115 13.86 -23.38 -26.05
C LEU A 115 15.21 -22.70 -25.82
N VAL A 116 16.18 -23.42 -25.27
CA VAL A 116 17.55 -22.91 -25.10
C VAL A 116 18.38 -23.25 -26.34
N PRO A 117 18.98 -22.25 -27.04
CA PRO A 117 19.81 -22.53 -28.20
C PRO A 117 20.99 -23.45 -27.84
N HIS A 118 21.30 -24.39 -28.72
CA HIS A 118 22.33 -25.41 -28.46
C HIS A 118 23.67 -24.82 -28.01
N VAL A 119 24.12 -23.71 -28.63
CA VAL A 119 25.36 -23.02 -28.25
C VAL A 119 25.33 -22.53 -26.79
N VAL A 120 24.18 -22.02 -26.33
CA VAL A 120 24.00 -21.56 -24.95
C VAL A 120 24.02 -22.76 -23.99
N GLN A 121 23.31 -23.83 -24.34
CA GLN A 121 23.29 -25.07 -23.56
C GLN A 121 24.70 -25.68 -23.41
N THR A 122 25.45 -25.83 -24.50
CA THR A 122 26.82 -26.38 -24.44
C THR A 122 27.75 -25.50 -23.60
N ARG A 123 27.64 -24.17 -23.72
CA ARG A 123 28.43 -23.23 -22.89
C ARG A 123 28.04 -23.32 -21.41
N PHE A 124 26.75 -23.47 -21.13
CA PHE A 124 26.26 -23.63 -19.77
C PHE A 124 26.74 -24.95 -19.15
N VAL A 125 26.65 -26.06 -19.87
CA VAL A 125 27.19 -27.37 -19.44
C VAL A 125 28.70 -27.30 -19.19
N GLN A 126 29.46 -26.63 -20.05
CA GLN A 126 30.90 -26.39 -19.82
C GLN A 126 31.18 -25.55 -18.59
N SER A 127 30.28 -24.63 -18.22
CA SER A 127 30.43 -23.83 -17.00
C SER A 127 30.26 -24.67 -15.73
N LEU A 128 29.36 -25.65 -15.75
CA LEU A 128 29.15 -26.58 -14.63
C LEU A 128 30.38 -27.45 -14.35
N ASP A 129 31.26 -27.67 -15.32
CA ASP A 129 32.48 -28.48 -15.15
C ASP A 129 33.62 -27.69 -14.48
N ARG A 130 33.61 -26.36 -14.65
CA ARG A 130 34.66 -25.46 -14.16
C ARG A 130 34.32 -24.84 -12.81
N ASP A 131 33.04 -24.78 -12.49
CA ASP A 131 32.50 -24.00 -11.39
C ASP A 131 32.08 -24.92 -10.25
N MET A 132 32.61 -24.68 -9.05
CA MET A 132 32.14 -25.37 -7.84
C MET A 132 30.89 -24.70 -7.25
N ASP A 133 30.56 -23.48 -7.69
CA ASP A 133 29.48 -22.66 -7.13
C ASP A 133 28.24 -22.72 -8.05
N MET A 134 27.67 -23.92 -8.20
CA MET A 134 26.36 -24.10 -8.78
C MET A 134 25.29 -23.78 -7.73
N ASP A 135 24.37 -22.88 -8.05
CA ASP A 135 23.22 -22.58 -7.20
C ASP A 135 21.92 -22.96 -7.92
N ILE A 136 20.93 -23.40 -7.17
CA ILE A 136 19.55 -23.51 -7.63
C ILE A 136 18.69 -22.54 -6.80
N TYR A 137 17.87 -21.74 -7.47
CA TYR A 137 16.96 -20.79 -6.85
C TYR A 137 15.53 -21.24 -7.05
N PHE A 138 14.82 -21.37 -5.94
CA PHE A 138 13.38 -21.59 -5.94
C PHE A 138 12.64 -20.29 -5.67
N ILE A 139 11.61 -20.02 -6.48
CA ILE A 139 10.89 -18.76 -6.48
C ILE A 139 9.38 -19.01 -6.44
N TRP A 140 8.71 -18.41 -5.46
CA TRP A 140 7.28 -18.18 -5.48
C TRP A 140 6.99 -16.71 -5.78
N VAL A 141 6.07 -16.46 -6.70
CA VAL A 141 5.47 -15.14 -6.91
C VAL A 141 3.99 -15.26 -6.64
N LEU A 142 3.51 -14.58 -5.60
CA LEU A 142 2.12 -14.61 -5.17
C LEU A 142 1.51 -13.22 -5.33
N THR A 143 0.29 -13.16 -5.83
CA THR A 143 -0.42 -11.90 -6.09
C THR A 143 -1.73 -11.87 -5.32
N ARG A 144 -2.03 -10.74 -4.69
CA ARG A 144 -3.23 -10.48 -3.88
C ARG A 144 -3.71 -9.04 -4.07
N ASP A 145 -4.95 -8.75 -3.66
CA ASP A 145 -5.55 -7.43 -3.92
C ASP A 145 -5.01 -6.30 -3.04
N ARG A 146 -4.47 -6.66 -1.87
CA ARG A 146 -4.03 -5.74 -0.80
C ARG A 146 -2.73 -6.20 -0.15
N PRO A 147 -1.97 -5.31 0.49
CA PRO A 147 -2.13 -3.86 0.49
C PRO A 147 -1.77 -3.24 -0.87
N LYS A 148 -2.30 -2.05 -1.15
CA LYS A 148 -2.04 -1.36 -2.42
C LYS A 148 -0.58 -0.93 -2.53
N GLY A 149 0.04 -1.15 -3.69
CA GLY A 149 1.47 -0.98 -3.91
C GLY A 149 2.34 -2.15 -3.39
N LYS A 150 1.71 -3.20 -2.86
CA LYS A 150 2.34 -4.43 -2.33
C LYS A 150 1.52 -5.67 -2.67
N GLU A 151 0.85 -5.62 -3.82
CA GLU A 151 -0.04 -6.68 -4.33
C GLU A 151 0.76 -7.94 -4.69
N VAL A 152 1.95 -7.76 -5.26
CA VAL A 152 2.84 -8.87 -5.66
C VAL A 152 3.90 -9.05 -4.59
N VAL A 153 4.00 -10.25 -4.05
CA VAL A 153 5.02 -10.66 -3.09
C VAL A 153 5.85 -11.79 -3.69
N LYS A 154 7.17 -11.73 -3.47
CA LYS A 154 8.13 -12.69 -4.01
C LYS A 154 8.89 -13.36 -2.88
N TYR A 155 8.93 -14.69 -2.90
CA TYR A 155 9.88 -15.49 -2.14
C TYR A 155 10.93 -16.01 -3.11
N GLU A 156 12.20 -15.75 -2.84
CA GLU A 156 13.33 -16.26 -3.63
C GLU A 156 14.44 -16.66 -2.65
N ARG A 157 14.81 -17.93 -2.68
CA ARG A 157 15.89 -18.48 -1.83
C ARG A 157 16.76 -19.44 -2.66
N PRO A 158 18.09 -19.38 -2.50
CA PRO A 158 18.96 -20.45 -2.97
C PRO A 158 18.75 -21.69 -2.11
N VAL A 159 18.86 -22.86 -2.72
CA VAL A 159 18.92 -24.16 -2.03
C VAL A 159 20.24 -24.27 -1.29
N ASP A 160 20.24 -24.93 -0.13
CA ASP A 160 21.47 -25.19 0.61
C ASP A 160 22.43 -26.05 -0.26
N PRO A 161 23.73 -25.72 -0.32
CA PRO A 161 24.71 -26.51 -1.05
C PRO A 161 24.72 -28.01 -0.74
N LEU A 162 24.31 -28.42 0.47
CA LEU A 162 24.21 -29.82 0.88
C LEU A 162 23.06 -30.57 0.20
N ASP A 163 22.01 -29.85 -0.19
CA ASP A 163 20.77 -30.40 -0.74
C ASP A 163 20.71 -30.31 -2.28
N LEU A 164 21.73 -29.71 -2.88
CA LEU A 164 21.88 -29.60 -4.32
C LEU A 164 22.15 -30.97 -4.99
N PRO A 165 21.67 -31.17 -6.23
CA PRO A 165 22.04 -32.32 -7.03
C PRO A 165 23.54 -32.28 -7.36
N LYS A 166 24.12 -33.46 -7.62
CA LYS A 166 25.48 -33.52 -8.16
C LYS A 166 25.51 -32.86 -9.54
N GLN A 167 26.50 -31.99 -9.74
CA GLN A 167 26.70 -31.31 -11.03
C GLN A 167 26.79 -32.29 -12.21
N SER A 168 27.41 -33.46 -12.01
CA SER A 168 27.51 -34.50 -13.04
C SER A 168 26.16 -35.09 -13.45
N ASP A 169 25.18 -35.14 -12.53
CA ASP A 169 23.85 -35.63 -12.85
C ASP A 169 23.06 -34.55 -13.61
N VAL A 170 23.18 -33.28 -13.23
CA VAL A 170 22.63 -32.15 -13.99
C VAL A 170 23.20 -32.11 -15.42
N GLN A 171 24.52 -32.30 -15.57
CA GLN A 171 25.17 -32.36 -16.88
C GLN A 171 24.66 -33.52 -17.73
N LYS A 172 24.52 -34.72 -17.16
CA LYS A 172 23.96 -35.88 -17.89
C LYS A 172 22.53 -35.60 -18.35
N VAL A 173 21.74 -34.92 -17.54
CA VAL A 173 20.37 -34.54 -17.90
C VAL A 173 20.37 -33.51 -19.04
N LEU A 174 21.17 -32.45 -18.92
CA LEU A 174 21.32 -31.45 -19.99
C LEU A 174 21.93 -32.01 -21.29
N ASN A 175 22.72 -33.08 -21.23
CA ASN A 175 23.26 -33.76 -22.41
C ASN A 175 22.33 -34.84 -23.00
N GLY A 176 21.20 -35.14 -22.32
CA GLY A 176 20.25 -36.17 -22.74
C GLY A 176 20.65 -37.61 -22.42
N SER A 177 21.65 -37.82 -21.56
CA SER A 177 22.06 -39.15 -21.08
C SER A 177 21.22 -39.64 -19.90
N MET A 178 20.58 -38.72 -19.17
CA MET A 178 19.62 -38.96 -18.10
C MET A 178 18.41 -38.06 -18.32
N ASN A 179 17.27 -38.41 -17.73
CA ASN A 179 16.04 -37.62 -17.90
C ASN A 179 15.67 -36.83 -16.64
N SER A 180 16.28 -37.10 -15.49
CA SER A 180 15.92 -36.42 -14.25
C SER A 180 17.05 -36.34 -13.24
N PHE A 181 16.93 -35.38 -12.33
CA PHE A 181 17.76 -35.26 -11.13
C PHE A 181 16.91 -34.83 -9.94
N ARG A 182 17.36 -35.19 -8.74
CA ARG A 182 16.65 -34.90 -7.49
C ARG A 182 17.29 -33.71 -6.77
N ILE A 183 16.44 -32.83 -6.23
CA ILE A 183 16.84 -31.75 -5.35
C ILE A 183 16.17 -32.00 -4.00
N TYR A 184 16.95 -31.99 -2.92
CA TYR A 184 16.44 -32.16 -1.57
C TYR A 184 16.06 -30.80 -0.97
N ASN A 185 15.17 -30.80 0.03
CA ASN A 185 14.77 -29.63 0.83
C ASN A 185 14.66 -28.31 0.05
N LEU A 186 14.04 -28.35 -1.13
CA LEU A 186 14.02 -27.27 -2.10
C LEU A 186 13.37 -26.01 -1.55
N TYR A 187 12.27 -26.18 -0.80
CA TYR A 187 11.56 -25.10 -0.13
C TYR A 187 10.67 -25.62 1.01
N PRO A 188 10.33 -24.78 2.01
CA PRO A 188 9.42 -25.16 3.09
C PRO A 188 7.96 -25.16 2.64
N ARG A 189 7.14 -26.07 3.16
CA ARG A 189 5.72 -26.18 2.74
C ARG A 189 4.81 -25.04 3.21
N TYR A 190 5.16 -24.37 4.32
CA TYR A 190 4.32 -23.34 4.95
C TYR A 190 4.93 -21.95 4.81
N PHE A 191 4.11 -21.00 4.34
CA PHE A 191 4.49 -19.60 4.22
C PHE A 191 3.48 -18.69 4.87
N ARG A 192 3.98 -17.63 5.52
CA ARG A 192 3.19 -16.50 5.98
C ARG A 192 3.43 -15.30 5.08
N VAL A 193 2.36 -14.76 4.51
CA VAL A 193 2.38 -13.55 3.69
C VAL A 193 1.94 -12.37 4.55
N THR A 194 2.85 -11.42 4.77
CA THR A 194 2.61 -10.31 5.69
C THR A 194 1.94 -9.12 5.02
N GLY A 195 1.25 -8.27 5.79
CA GLY A 195 0.79 -6.96 5.34
C GLY A 195 1.92 -6.01 4.93
N SER A 196 3.17 -6.29 5.35
CA SER A 196 4.34 -5.51 4.92
C SER A 196 4.81 -5.85 3.49
N GLY A 197 4.26 -6.89 2.86
CA GLY A 197 4.64 -7.33 1.51
C GLY A 197 5.79 -8.33 1.48
N GLU A 198 6.00 -9.07 2.57
CA GLU A 198 7.03 -10.10 2.67
C GLU A 198 6.41 -11.49 2.71
N VAL A 199 7.13 -12.49 2.20
CA VAL A 199 6.80 -13.91 2.33
C VAL A 199 7.80 -14.53 3.29
N ARG A 200 7.32 -15.00 4.44
CA ARG A 200 8.14 -15.60 5.49
C ARG A 200 7.88 -17.10 5.57
N PRO A 201 8.88 -17.95 5.34
CA PRO A 201 8.73 -19.38 5.60
C PRO A 201 8.63 -19.63 7.10
N PHE A 202 8.01 -20.75 7.48
CA PHE A 202 8.11 -21.25 8.85
C PHE A 202 9.49 -21.90 9.03
N GLU A 203 10.13 -21.68 10.18
CA GLU A 203 11.52 -22.11 10.43
C GLU A 203 11.71 -23.62 10.61
N GLN A 204 10.65 -24.41 10.67
CA GLN A 204 10.77 -25.86 10.93
C GLN A 204 10.96 -26.65 9.63
N GLU A 205 12.15 -27.24 9.51
CA GLU A 205 12.65 -28.01 8.35
C GLU A 205 11.95 -29.37 8.15
N ALA A 206 11.15 -29.83 9.12
CA ALA A 206 10.54 -31.15 9.12
C ALA A 206 9.61 -31.44 7.93
N ASP A 207 9.10 -30.38 7.28
CA ASP A 207 8.19 -30.45 6.12
C ASP A 207 8.76 -29.77 4.85
N ALA A 208 10.08 -29.76 4.68
CA ALA A 208 10.67 -29.27 3.44
C ALA A 208 10.30 -30.17 2.25
N VAL A 209 10.01 -29.57 1.10
CA VAL A 209 9.63 -30.26 -0.13
C VAL A 209 10.89 -30.66 -0.89
N SER A 210 11.04 -31.96 -1.15
CA SER A 210 12.04 -32.48 -2.09
C SER A 210 11.38 -32.79 -3.42
N ALA A 211 12.11 -32.63 -4.53
CA ALA A 211 11.51 -32.75 -5.86
C ALA A 211 12.45 -33.39 -6.87
N ASP A 212 11.86 -34.19 -7.76
CA ASP A 212 12.50 -34.67 -8.97
C ASP A 212 12.16 -33.73 -10.13
N LEU A 213 13.19 -33.20 -10.76
CA LEU A 213 13.05 -32.40 -11.96
C LEU A 213 13.32 -33.27 -13.19
N ILE A 214 12.32 -33.40 -14.06
CA ILE A 214 12.33 -34.31 -15.20
C ILE A 214 12.34 -33.50 -16.49
N MET A 215 13.27 -33.78 -17.40
CA MET A 215 13.27 -33.26 -18.75
C MET A 215 12.58 -34.24 -19.69
N ASN A 216 11.57 -33.75 -20.40
CA ASN A 216 10.85 -34.53 -21.40
C ASN A 216 11.45 -34.32 -22.79
N HIS A 217 11.50 -35.40 -23.56
CA HIS A 217 12.15 -35.45 -24.88
C HIS A 217 11.20 -35.93 -25.97
N ALA A 218 10.03 -35.29 -26.11
CA ALA A 218 9.17 -35.50 -27.27
C ALA A 218 9.65 -34.64 -28.47
N ASP A 219 8.75 -34.22 -29.37
CA ASP A 219 9.10 -33.31 -30.48
C ASP A 219 9.65 -31.96 -29.99
N LEU A 220 9.30 -31.59 -28.76
CA LEU A 220 9.77 -30.41 -28.05
C LEU A 220 10.23 -30.81 -26.64
N HIS A 221 11.12 -30.02 -26.07
CA HIS A 221 11.60 -30.22 -24.70
C HIS A 221 10.86 -29.33 -23.71
N TRP A 222 10.52 -29.88 -22.55
CA TRP A 222 9.99 -29.13 -21.40
C TRP A 222 10.38 -29.83 -20.10
N TRP A 223 10.33 -29.08 -19.01
CA TRP A 223 10.61 -29.60 -17.68
C TRP A 223 9.32 -29.89 -16.91
N SER A 224 9.33 -30.96 -16.13
CA SER A 224 8.29 -31.32 -15.18
C SER A 224 8.86 -31.36 -13.77
N PHE A 225 8.06 -30.88 -12.82
CA PHE A 225 8.34 -30.89 -11.40
C PHE A 225 7.50 -31.98 -10.73
N LEU A 226 8.15 -32.92 -10.05
CA LEU A 226 7.47 -33.96 -9.29
C LEU A 226 7.86 -33.88 -7.81
N ASP A 227 6.89 -33.57 -6.94
CA ASP A 227 7.09 -33.58 -5.49
C ASP A 227 7.24 -35.03 -4.98
N THR A 228 8.40 -35.35 -4.39
CA THR A 228 8.72 -36.69 -3.88
C THR A 228 8.09 -36.97 -2.52
N ASN A 229 7.73 -35.93 -1.77
CA ASN A 229 7.07 -36.01 -0.46
C ASN A 229 5.54 -35.98 -0.63
N SER A 230 5.03 -36.10 -1.86
CA SER A 230 3.60 -36.07 -2.16
C SER A 230 2.86 -37.37 -1.90
N SER A 231 3.45 -38.40 -1.27
CA SER A 231 2.76 -39.69 -1.07
C SER A 231 1.41 -39.57 -0.34
N ASP A 232 1.22 -38.55 0.50
CA ASP A 232 -0.05 -38.29 1.21
C ASP A 232 -0.95 -37.24 0.52
N VAL A 233 -0.44 -36.51 -0.48
CA VAL A 233 -1.13 -35.41 -1.20
C VAL A 233 -1.02 -35.61 -2.72
N SER A 234 -0.84 -36.85 -3.17
CA SER A 234 -0.52 -37.15 -4.57
C SER A 234 -1.77 -36.95 -5.41
N GLY A 235 -1.79 -35.84 -6.14
CA GLY A 235 -2.84 -35.56 -7.12
C GLY A 235 -4.13 -35.04 -6.51
N TYR A 236 -4.07 -34.15 -5.50
CA TYR A 236 -5.26 -33.36 -5.17
C TYR A 236 -5.73 -32.66 -6.46
N ARG A 237 -6.89 -33.10 -6.95
CA ARG A 237 -7.47 -32.69 -8.24
C ARG A 237 -6.54 -32.85 -9.46
N GLY A 238 -5.66 -33.85 -9.45
CA GLY A 238 -4.78 -34.18 -10.58
C GLY A 238 -3.56 -33.27 -10.78
N MET A 239 -3.23 -32.42 -9.80
CA MET A 239 -2.00 -31.63 -9.80
C MET A 239 -0.94 -32.30 -8.93
N THR A 240 0.21 -32.63 -9.52
CA THR A 240 1.35 -33.28 -8.85
C THR A 240 2.60 -32.39 -8.81
N GLY A 241 2.44 -31.10 -9.14
CA GLY A 241 3.52 -30.13 -9.15
C GLY A 241 3.79 -29.51 -7.78
N PRO A 242 4.42 -28.33 -7.74
CA PRO A 242 4.73 -27.65 -6.48
C PRO A 242 3.46 -27.32 -5.70
N MET A 243 3.49 -27.60 -4.40
CA MET A 243 2.42 -27.29 -3.44
C MET A 243 2.94 -26.43 -2.29
N ALA A 244 2.12 -25.51 -1.81
CA ALA A 244 2.43 -24.66 -0.66
C ALA A 244 1.16 -24.29 0.12
N ILE A 245 1.27 -24.25 1.44
CA ILE A 245 0.23 -23.75 2.33
C ILE A 245 0.57 -22.30 2.67
N ILE A 246 -0.32 -21.39 2.29
CA ILE A 246 -0.14 -19.96 2.47
C ILE A 246 -1.10 -19.45 3.54
N ILE A 247 -0.55 -18.81 4.57
CA ILE A 247 -1.28 -18.06 5.57
C ILE A 247 -1.15 -16.58 5.23
N SER A 248 -2.26 -15.94 4.88
CA SER A 248 -2.28 -14.51 4.53
C SER A 248 -2.68 -13.68 5.73
N GLU A 249 -1.87 -12.67 6.08
CA GLU A 249 -2.31 -11.69 7.08
C GLU A 249 -3.52 -10.92 6.58
N GLU A 250 -4.52 -10.84 7.45
CA GLU A 250 -5.72 -10.05 7.22
C GLU A 250 -5.37 -8.57 6.97
N THR A 251 -6.21 -7.89 6.20
CA THR A 251 -5.99 -6.48 5.84
C THR A 251 -7.20 -5.62 6.14
N PRO A 252 -7.02 -4.30 6.29
CA PRO A 252 -8.15 -3.38 6.42
C PRO A 252 -9.15 -3.56 5.27
N PRO A 253 -10.47 -3.54 5.55
CA PRO A 253 -11.55 -3.67 4.59
C PRO A 253 -11.48 -2.56 3.54
N GLN A 254 -12.09 -2.87 2.41
CA GLN A 254 -12.13 -1.99 1.25
C GLN A 254 -13.00 -0.75 1.54
N GLY A 255 -12.50 0.43 1.17
CA GLY A 255 -13.22 1.69 1.31
C GLY A 255 -12.28 2.88 1.48
N ILE A 256 -12.83 4.10 1.42
CA ILE A 256 -12.07 5.36 1.55
C ILE A 256 -11.25 5.38 2.84
N LEU A 257 -11.83 4.86 3.93
CA LEU A 257 -11.16 4.79 5.23
C LEU A 257 -9.98 3.80 5.21
N GLY A 258 -10.17 2.58 4.70
CA GLY A 258 -9.10 1.59 4.57
C GLY A 258 -7.99 2.02 3.60
N ASP A 259 -8.33 2.67 2.50
CA ASP A 259 -7.37 3.20 1.52
C ASP A 259 -6.52 4.31 2.12
N THR A 260 -7.15 5.24 2.82
CA THR A 260 -6.46 6.37 3.46
C THR A 260 -5.57 5.87 4.60
N ILE A 261 -6.04 4.92 5.41
CA ILE A 261 -5.25 4.30 6.49
C ILE A 261 -4.08 3.48 5.93
N SER A 262 -4.28 2.76 4.83
CA SER A 262 -3.21 1.95 4.22
C SER A 262 -2.11 2.79 3.57
N LYS A 263 -2.42 4.04 3.18
CA LYS A 263 -1.49 4.96 2.50
C LYS A 263 -0.87 6.01 3.42
N PHE A 264 -1.62 6.47 4.42
CA PHE A 264 -1.17 7.50 5.36
C PHE A 264 -1.12 6.93 6.78
N SER A 265 0.06 7.02 7.40
CA SER A 265 0.22 6.74 8.82
C SER A 265 -0.66 7.69 9.65
N ILE A 266 -1.15 7.20 10.79
CA ILE A 266 -1.88 7.98 11.81
C ILE A 266 -1.16 9.31 12.11
N TRP A 267 0.17 9.24 12.21
CA TRP A 267 1.03 10.40 12.44
C TRP A 267 0.97 11.42 11.30
N GLY A 268 0.89 10.97 10.06
CA GLY A 268 0.79 11.84 8.88
C GLY A 268 -0.54 12.58 8.83
N LEU A 269 -1.65 11.88 9.13
CA LEU A 269 -2.98 12.50 9.24
C LEU A 269 -3.04 13.53 10.39
N TYR A 270 -2.44 13.21 11.52
CA TYR A 270 -2.35 14.13 12.66
C TYR A 270 -1.57 15.40 12.32
N ILE A 271 -0.35 15.26 11.77
CA ILE A 271 0.50 16.42 11.43
C ILE A 271 -0.19 17.32 10.41
N THR A 272 -0.80 16.73 9.36
CA THR A 272 -1.49 17.50 8.32
C THR A 272 -2.69 18.27 8.87
N PHE A 273 -3.51 17.65 9.74
CA PHE A 273 -4.62 18.33 10.40
C PHE A 273 -4.14 19.48 11.30
N VAL A 274 -3.16 19.23 12.17
CA VAL A 274 -2.64 20.26 13.09
C VAL A 274 -2.05 21.43 12.32
N LEU A 275 -1.33 21.18 11.22
CA LEU A 275 -0.81 22.24 10.35
C LEU A 275 -1.93 23.04 9.67
N ALA A 276 -3.01 22.37 9.23
CA ALA A 276 -4.15 23.04 8.61
C ALA A 276 -4.88 23.95 9.61
N VAL A 277 -5.16 23.46 10.82
CA VAL A 277 -5.77 24.25 11.90
C VAL A 277 -4.84 25.40 12.33
N GLY A 278 -3.54 25.14 12.49
CA GLY A 278 -2.57 26.18 12.82
C GLY A 278 -2.50 27.29 11.78
N ARG A 279 -2.56 26.94 10.48
CA ARG A 279 -2.65 27.92 9.39
C ARG A 279 -3.95 28.70 9.43
N PHE A 280 -5.08 28.04 9.71
CA PHE A 280 -6.38 28.70 9.82
C PHE A 280 -6.40 29.72 10.96
N ILE A 281 -5.91 29.35 12.15
CA ILE A 281 -5.78 30.26 13.29
C ILE A 281 -4.86 31.44 12.93
N ARG A 282 -3.73 31.16 12.28
CA ARG A 282 -2.82 32.21 11.83
C ARG A 282 -3.51 33.20 10.90
N LEU A 283 -4.36 32.75 9.97
CA LEU A 283 -5.08 33.63 9.04
C LEU A 283 -6.07 34.57 9.74
N GLN A 284 -6.75 34.12 10.79
CA GLN A 284 -7.69 34.95 11.54
C GLN A 284 -6.99 36.01 12.40
N CYS A 285 -5.78 35.71 12.88
CA CYS A 285 -4.99 36.62 13.70
C CYS A 285 -3.97 37.46 12.89
N SER A 286 -3.66 37.07 11.66
CA SER A 286 -2.78 37.83 10.77
C SER A 286 -3.50 39.06 10.23
N ASP A 287 -2.75 40.12 9.97
CA ASP A 287 -3.22 41.36 9.35
C ASP A 287 -4.25 42.18 10.14
N LEU A 288 -4.48 41.88 11.43
CA LEU A 288 -5.26 42.73 12.32
C LEU A 288 -4.73 44.18 12.31
N ARG A 289 -3.42 44.38 12.35
CA ARG A 289 -2.79 45.72 12.30
C ARG A 289 -3.12 46.47 11.00
N MET A 290 -3.18 45.77 9.88
CA MET A 290 -3.44 46.39 8.57
C MET A 290 -4.91 46.80 8.41
N ARG A 291 -5.82 46.18 9.17
CA ARG A 291 -7.25 46.49 9.20
C ARG A 291 -7.63 47.65 10.14
N ILE A 292 -6.81 47.93 11.16
CA ILE A 292 -7.08 48.98 12.16
C ILE A 292 -7.54 50.33 11.54
N PRO A 293 -6.88 50.88 10.50
CA PRO A 293 -7.26 52.18 9.95
C PRO A 293 -8.64 52.23 9.31
N TYR A 294 -9.21 51.07 8.95
CA TYR A 294 -10.49 50.98 8.25
C TYR A 294 -11.63 50.47 9.15
N GLU A 295 -11.30 49.78 10.25
CA GLU A 295 -12.30 49.17 11.14
C GLU A 295 -12.52 49.97 12.43
N ASN A 296 -11.51 50.71 12.90
CA ASN A 296 -11.58 51.48 14.15
C ASN A 296 -11.74 52.98 13.86
N LEU A 297 -12.84 53.37 13.24
CA LEU A 297 -13.16 54.76 12.92
C LEU A 297 -14.11 55.36 13.99
N PRO A 298 -13.95 56.64 14.38
CA PRO A 298 -14.75 57.25 15.45
C PRO A 298 -16.24 57.44 15.12
N SER A 299 -16.56 57.90 13.91
CA SER A 299 -17.92 57.97 13.34
C SER A 299 -17.85 57.67 11.84
N CYS A 300 -18.87 57.01 11.30
CA CYS A 300 -18.98 56.72 9.86
C CYS A 300 -20.11 57.50 9.18
N ASP A 301 -20.79 58.43 9.88
CA ASP A 301 -22.06 59.01 9.43
C ASP A 301 -21.90 59.78 8.11
N ARG A 302 -20.82 60.57 7.98
CA ARG A 302 -20.50 61.33 6.75
C ARG A 302 -20.15 60.39 5.58
N LEU A 303 -19.49 59.27 5.83
CA LEU A 303 -19.18 58.28 4.80
C LEU A 303 -20.44 57.52 4.35
N ILE A 304 -21.33 57.20 5.30
CA ILE A 304 -22.62 56.59 5.02
C ILE A 304 -23.47 57.53 4.16
N ALA A 305 -23.52 58.83 4.47
CA ALA A 305 -24.23 59.82 3.67
C ALA A 305 -23.73 59.87 2.21
N ILE A 306 -22.41 59.84 1.98
CA ILE A 306 -21.85 59.77 0.62
C ILE A 306 -22.30 58.48 -0.10
N CYS A 307 -22.33 57.35 0.59
CA CYS A 307 -22.82 56.09 0.02
C CYS A 307 -24.33 56.13 -0.29
N GLU A 308 -25.12 56.78 0.56
CA GLU A 308 -26.56 57.00 0.34
C GLU A 308 -26.81 57.94 -0.84
N ASP A 309 -26.02 59.01 -0.98
CA ASP A 309 -26.10 59.94 -2.12
C ASP A 309 -25.71 59.26 -3.44
N ILE A 310 -24.69 58.39 -3.43
CA ILE A 310 -24.35 57.53 -4.59
C ILE A 310 -25.54 56.62 -4.94
N TYR A 311 -26.16 56.02 -3.93
CA TYR A 311 -27.32 55.15 -4.14
C TYR A 311 -28.52 55.92 -4.71
N ALA A 312 -28.79 57.13 -4.22
CA ALA A 312 -29.83 58.01 -4.71
C ALA A 312 -29.59 58.48 -6.15
N ALA A 313 -28.37 58.96 -6.47
CA ALA A 313 -27.99 59.36 -7.82
C ALA A 313 -28.12 58.21 -8.84
N ARG A 314 -27.81 56.98 -8.42
CA ARG A 314 -28.03 55.78 -9.24
C ARG A 314 -29.52 55.48 -9.45
N ALA A 315 -30.36 55.67 -8.43
CA ALA A 315 -31.80 55.44 -8.53
C ALA A 315 -32.48 56.47 -9.47
N GLU A 316 -31.96 57.68 -9.53
CA GLU A 316 -32.43 58.77 -10.41
C GLU A 316 -31.78 58.76 -11.81
N ALA A 317 -30.86 57.82 -12.06
CA ALA A 317 -30.08 57.67 -13.29
C ALA A 317 -29.19 58.89 -13.64
N GLU A 318 -28.78 59.66 -12.63
CA GLU A 318 -27.85 60.79 -12.78
C GLU A 318 -26.38 60.34 -12.72
N LEU A 319 -25.94 59.65 -13.78
CA LEU A 319 -24.62 58.99 -13.85
C LEU A 319 -23.42 59.93 -13.64
N GLY A 320 -23.54 61.21 -14.03
CA GLY A 320 -22.47 62.19 -13.85
C GLY A 320 -22.22 62.54 -12.38
N VAL A 321 -23.29 62.61 -11.58
CA VAL A 321 -23.21 62.87 -10.13
C VAL A 321 -22.70 61.63 -9.40
N GLU A 322 -23.18 60.45 -9.81
CA GLU A 322 -22.70 59.16 -9.30
C GLU A 322 -21.18 59.01 -9.48
N GLU A 323 -20.65 59.30 -10.67
CA GLU A 323 -19.22 59.18 -10.96
C GLU A 323 -18.37 60.11 -10.08
N VAL A 324 -18.81 61.36 -9.89
CA VAL A 324 -18.09 62.34 -9.07
C VAL A 324 -18.06 61.91 -7.59
N LEU A 325 -19.19 61.45 -7.05
CA LEU A 325 -19.28 60.95 -5.68
C LEU A 325 -18.45 59.68 -5.48
N TYR A 326 -18.48 58.75 -6.45
CA TYR A 326 -17.67 57.53 -6.42
C TYR A 326 -16.16 57.81 -6.37
N TRP A 327 -15.67 58.71 -7.23
CA TRP A 327 -14.26 59.12 -7.21
C TRP A 327 -13.88 59.85 -5.92
N THR A 328 -14.82 60.59 -5.34
CA THR A 328 -14.63 61.24 -4.03
C THR A 328 -14.44 60.19 -2.94
N LEU A 329 -15.28 59.15 -2.92
CA LEU A 329 -15.16 58.02 -1.99
C LEU A 329 -13.81 57.30 -2.15
N ILE A 330 -13.37 57.01 -3.38
CA ILE A 330 -12.05 56.39 -3.63
C ILE A 330 -10.91 57.26 -3.10
N LYS A 331 -10.95 58.58 -3.34
CA LYS A 331 -9.92 59.51 -2.85
C LYS A 331 -9.82 59.50 -1.33
N ILE A 332 -10.95 59.40 -0.63
CA ILE A 332 -11.01 59.29 0.83
C ILE A 332 -10.35 57.98 1.29
N TYR A 333 -10.74 56.83 0.72
CA TYR A 333 -10.17 55.52 1.09
C TYR A 333 -8.68 55.38 0.74
N ARG A 334 -8.17 56.12 -0.26
CA ARG A 334 -6.76 56.11 -0.65
C ARG A 334 -5.86 56.93 0.29
N SER A 335 -6.42 57.85 1.08
CA SER A 335 -5.66 58.74 1.96
C SER A 335 -6.10 58.58 3.42
N PRO A 336 -5.27 57.95 4.29
CA PRO A 336 -5.61 57.75 5.70
C PRO A 336 -5.93 59.06 6.45
N HIS A 337 -5.27 60.16 6.06
CA HIS A 337 -5.53 61.48 6.64
C HIS A 337 -6.93 62.00 6.26
N MET A 338 -7.34 61.84 4.99
CA MET A 338 -8.69 62.21 4.56
C MET A 338 -9.75 61.32 5.23
N LEU A 339 -9.50 60.02 5.33
CA LEU A 339 -10.40 59.08 6.00
C LEU A 339 -10.64 59.47 7.46
N LEU A 340 -9.59 59.83 8.20
CA LEU A 340 -9.71 60.30 9.59
C LEU A 340 -10.47 61.63 9.68
N GLU A 341 -10.25 62.56 8.77
CA GLU A 341 -10.96 63.85 8.78
C GLU A 341 -12.47 63.68 8.57
N TYR A 342 -12.86 62.76 7.67
CA TYR A 342 -14.26 62.46 7.36
C TYR A 342 -14.97 61.61 8.42
N THR A 343 -14.22 61.06 9.38
CA THR A 343 -14.75 60.15 10.42
C THR A 343 -14.65 60.74 11.82
N LYS A 344 -14.32 62.03 11.94
CA LYS A 344 -14.37 62.75 13.22
C LYS A 344 -15.82 62.86 13.71
N PRO A 345 -16.06 62.73 15.03
CA PRO A 345 -17.36 63.06 15.59
C PRO A 345 -17.56 64.57 15.48
N ASP A 346 -18.78 64.98 15.12
CA ASP A 346 -19.21 66.38 15.09
C ASP A 346 -19.29 67.01 16.49
#